data_AF-A0A1S5QY53-F1
#
_entry.id   AF-A0A1S5QY53-F1
#
_cell.length_a   1.000
_cell.length_b   1.000
_cell.length_c   1.000
_cell.angle_alpha   90.00
_cell.angle_beta   90.00
_cell.angle_gamma   90.00
#
_symmetry.space_group_name_H-M   'P 1'
#
loop_
_entity.id
_entity.type
_entity.pdbx_description
1 polymer ?
#
loop_
_entity_poly.entity_id
_entity_poly.type
_entity_poly.pdbx_seq_one_letter_code
_entity_poly.pdbx_strand_id
1 'polypeptide(L)'
;KVAPLIVMMSCLNFSLLKWIIVASLFTGGIGGLMQTSIRKLMAFSSINHLGWLLSTYLLAPIYWNIYFLFYSLLTLTIVSLCSLMQVYYLNQLYSNLISNFMLKFTFMTSLLSLGGLPPFTGFLPKWIIIQALALDSLPILLSMVMSTLITLFFYLRLSYSAFMVSYTSPSWNLSLQFNSNFKLSIILMISLCGLPSIMVL
;
A
#
# COMPACT_ATOMS: atom_id res chain seq x y z
N LYS A 1 -1.78 -1.73 16.93
CA LYS A 1 -3.10 -1.64 16.23
C LYS A 1 -4.05 -2.77 16.64
N VAL A 2 -3.58 -4.00 16.87
CA VAL A 2 -4.43 -5.20 17.06
C VAL A 2 -5.38 -5.11 18.27
N ALA A 3 -4.89 -4.87 19.49
CA ALA A 3 -5.74 -4.90 20.68
C ALA A 3 -6.91 -3.89 20.67
N PRO A 4 -6.71 -2.59 20.32
CA PRO A 4 -7.83 -1.65 20.22
C PRO A 4 -8.86 -2.03 19.16
N LEU A 5 -8.43 -2.58 18.02
CA LEU A 5 -9.32 -3.00 16.94
C LEU A 5 -10.23 -4.17 17.36
N ILE A 6 -9.70 -5.14 18.10
CA ILE A 6 -10.50 -6.26 18.61
C ILE A 6 -11.59 -5.76 19.56
N VAL A 7 -11.26 -4.83 20.45
CA VAL A 7 -12.25 -4.21 21.37
C VAL A 7 -13.28 -3.38 20.62
N MET A 8 -12.88 -2.67 19.55
CA MET A 8 -13.81 -1.90 18.72
C MET A 8 -14.87 -2.79 18.06
N MET A 9 -14.54 -4.03 17.69
CA MET A 9 -15.47 -4.97 17.06
C MET A 9 -16.66 -5.33 17.95
N SER A 10 -16.49 -5.36 19.27
CA SER A 10 -17.55 -5.73 20.21
C SER A 10 -18.43 -4.58 20.68
N CYS A 11 -17.98 -3.33 20.57
CA CYS A 11 -18.55 -2.23 21.38
C CYS A 11 -19.13 -1.05 20.59
N LEU A 12 -19.10 -1.07 19.25
CA LEU A 12 -19.43 0.12 18.46
C LEU A 12 -20.82 0.08 17.84
N ASN A 13 -21.50 1.22 17.95
CA ASN A 13 -22.71 1.49 17.19
C ASN A 13 -22.37 1.70 15.70
N PHE A 14 -23.08 0.99 14.82
CA PHE A 14 -22.86 1.02 13.37
C PHE A 14 -23.01 2.42 12.76
N SER A 15 -23.88 3.29 13.28
CA SER A 15 -24.05 4.64 12.74
C SER A 15 -22.82 5.52 12.95
N LEU A 16 -22.25 5.49 14.15
CA LEU A 16 -21.04 6.24 14.51
C LEU A 16 -19.81 5.69 13.75
N LEU A 17 -19.73 4.37 13.57
CA LEU A 17 -18.67 3.72 12.81
C LEU A 17 -18.60 4.27 11.37
N LYS A 18 -19.74 4.43 10.70
CA LYS A 18 -19.80 4.95 9.32
C LYS A 18 -19.17 6.34 9.19
N TRP A 19 -19.44 7.23 10.15
CA TRP A 19 -18.83 8.57 10.18
C TRP A 19 -17.31 8.52 10.40
N ILE A 20 -16.85 7.68 11.33
CA ILE A 20 -15.43 7.50 11.61
C ILE A 20 -14.70 6.94 10.37
N ILE A 21 -15.32 5.99 9.66
CA ILE A 21 -14.77 5.43 8.41
C ILE A 21 -14.52 6.57 7.42
N VAL A 22 -15.53 7.37 7.09
CA VAL A 22 -15.42 8.48 6.13
C VAL A 22 -14.35 9.49 6.56
N ALA A 23 -14.33 9.89 7.84
CA ALA A 23 -13.34 10.83 8.35
C ALA A 23 -11.90 10.29 8.24
N SER A 24 -11.68 9.01 8.55
CA SER A 24 -10.37 8.37 8.45
C SER A 24 -9.87 8.28 7.00
N LEU A 25 -10.75 7.99 6.05
CA LEU A 25 -10.41 7.89 4.63
C LEU A 25 -9.98 9.24 4.05
N PHE A 26 -10.71 10.31 4.34
CA PHE A 26 -10.38 11.66 3.86
C PHE A 26 -9.12 12.24 4.52
N THR A 27 -8.97 12.06 5.84
CA THR A 27 -7.77 12.53 6.56
C THR A 27 -6.51 11.79 6.10
N GLY A 28 -6.60 10.48 5.88
CA GLY A 28 -5.52 9.68 5.32
C GLY A 28 -5.19 10.02 3.86
N GLY A 29 -6.21 10.22 3.03
CA GLY A 29 -6.04 10.59 1.62
C GLY A 29 -5.40 11.97 1.44
N ILE A 30 -6.06 13.01 1.94
CA ILE A 30 -5.66 14.41 1.73
C ILE A 30 -4.36 14.74 2.49
N GLY A 31 -4.22 14.23 3.72
CA GLY A 31 -3.04 14.49 4.56
C GLY A 31 -1.72 13.98 3.96
N GLY A 32 -1.78 12.96 3.11
CA GLY A 32 -0.61 12.38 2.44
C GLY A 32 -0.07 13.19 1.25
N LEU A 33 -0.90 14.01 0.59
CA LEU A 33 -0.57 14.64 -0.69
C LEU A 33 0.68 15.53 -0.64
N MET A 34 0.86 16.28 0.43
CA MET A 34 1.91 17.30 0.54
C MET A 34 3.12 16.87 1.39
N GLN A 35 3.21 15.59 1.76
CA GLN A 35 4.31 15.11 2.61
C GLN A 35 5.55 14.74 1.79
N THR A 36 6.72 15.15 2.29
CA THR A 36 8.05 14.86 1.70
C THR A 36 8.86 13.82 2.49
N SER A 37 8.42 13.45 3.70
CA SER A 37 9.01 12.36 4.46
C SER A 37 8.24 11.07 4.22
N ILE A 38 8.93 9.99 3.86
CA ILE A 38 8.32 8.69 3.57
C ILE A 38 7.60 8.13 4.80
N ARG A 39 8.15 8.35 5.99
CA ARG A 39 7.55 7.90 7.25
C ARG A 39 6.17 8.54 7.49
N LYS A 40 6.03 9.86 7.29
CA LYS A 40 4.72 10.53 7.43
C LYS A 40 3.75 10.08 6.35
N LEU A 41 4.23 9.89 5.12
CA LEU A 41 3.41 9.39 4.02
C LEU A 41 2.87 7.98 4.31
N MET A 42 3.69 7.08 4.85
CA MET A 42 3.24 5.77 5.34
C MET A 42 2.28 5.88 6.54
N ALA A 43 2.44 6.87 7.41
CA ALA A 43 1.51 7.10 8.51
C ALA A 43 0.12 7.49 7.99
N PHE A 44 0.03 8.43 7.04
CA PHE A 44 -1.23 8.83 6.42
C PHE A 44 -1.89 7.70 5.62
N SER A 45 -1.12 6.92 4.86
CA SER A 45 -1.67 5.72 4.21
C SER A 45 -2.20 4.71 5.24
N SER A 46 -1.52 4.58 6.39
CA SER A 46 -1.98 3.73 7.48
C SER A 46 -3.30 4.16 8.10
N ILE A 47 -3.64 5.45 8.05
CA ILE A 47 -4.94 5.98 8.46
C ILE A 47 -5.99 5.64 7.41
N ASN A 48 -5.66 5.75 6.11
CA ASN A 48 -6.58 5.35 5.05
C ASN A 48 -6.90 3.84 5.11
N HIS A 49 -5.89 2.98 5.24
CA HIS A 49 -6.09 1.53 5.41
C HIS A 49 -6.84 1.17 6.69
N LEU A 50 -6.77 1.98 7.74
CA LEU A 50 -7.62 1.81 8.92
C LEU A 50 -9.09 2.06 8.59
N GLY A 51 -9.42 3.06 7.75
CA GLY A 51 -10.79 3.26 7.27
C GLY A 51 -11.35 2.05 6.52
N TRP A 52 -10.53 1.42 5.67
CA TRP A 52 -10.87 0.15 5.01
C TRP A 52 -11.04 -1.02 5.97
N LEU A 53 -10.20 -1.09 6.98
CA LEU A 53 -10.28 -2.15 7.97
C LEU A 53 -11.49 -1.95 8.90
N LEU A 54 -11.85 -0.70 9.23
CA LEU A 54 -13.07 -0.40 9.98
C LEU A 54 -14.34 -0.75 9.19
N SER A 55 -14.36 -0.59 7.86
CA SER A 55 -15.54 -0.95 7.07
C SER A 55 -15.82 -2.45 7.06
N THR A 56 -14.80 -3.29 7.23
CA THR A 56 -15.01 -4.76 7.33
C THR A 56 -15.82 -5.16 8.55
N TYR A 57 -15.92 -4.32 9.58
CA TYR A 57 -16.81 -4.57 10.72
C TYR A 57 -18.29 -4.44 10.38
N LEU A 58 -18.64 -3.77 9.28
CA LEU A 58 -20.01 -3.77 8.75
C LEU A 58 -20.37 -5.11 8.09
N LEU A 59 -19.36 -5.93 7.78
CA LEU A 59 -19.50 -7.25 7.16
C LEU A 59 -19.23 -8.34 8.22
N ALA A 60 -18.66 -9.46 7.79
CA ALA A 60 -18.22 -10.56 8.65
C ALA A 60 -16.74 -10.41 9.11
N PRO A 61 -16.37 -10.98 10.28
CA PRO A 61 -15.01 -10.90 10.82
C PRO A 61 -13.93 -11.56 9.95
N ILE A 62 -14.31 -12.45 9.05
CA ILE A 62 -13.37 -13.08 8.11
C ILE A 62 -12.71 -12.05 7.20
N TYR A 63 -13.45 -11.04 6.73
CA TYR A 63 -12.93 -9.98 5.87
C TYR A 63 -11.90 -9.11 6.59
N TRP A 64 -12.11 -8.89 7.88
CA TRP A 64 -11.18 -8.16 8.73
C TRP A 64 -9.82 -8.86 8.80
N ASN A 65 -9.83 -10.17 9.10
CA ASN A 65 -8.60 -10.97 9.18
C ASN A 65 -7.83 -10.96 7.84
N ILE A 66 -8.55 -11.17 6.73
CA ILE A 66 -7.95 -11.15 5.38
C ILE A 66 -7.29 -9.80 5.11
N TYR A 67 -8.02 -8.69 5.30
CA TYR A 67 -7.49 -7.36 5.02
C TYR A 67 -6.29 -7.02 5.92
N PHE A 68 -6.37 -7.36 7.21
CA PHE A 68 -5.28 -7.11 8.16
C PHE A 68 -4.01 -7.89 7.80
N LEU A 69 -4.13 -9.17 7.40
CA LEU A 69 -2.99 -9.98 6.99
C LEU A 69 -2.28 -9.37 5.79
N PHE A 70 -3.00 -9.05 4.70
CA PHE A 70 -2.42 -8.43 3.52
C PHE A 70 -1.79 -7.07 3.83
N TYR A 71 -2.48 -6.22 4.59
CA TYR A 71 -1.95 -4.91 4.96
C TYR A 71 -0.68 -4.99 5.83
N SER A 72 -0.62 -5.92 6.79
CA SER A 72 0.57 -6.13 7.62
C SER A 72 1.77 -6.62 6.79
N LEU A 73 1.56 -7.55 5.85
CA LEU A 73 2.59 -8.03 4.94
C LEU A 73 3.13 -6.89 4.05
N LEU A 74 2.26 -6.08 3.45
CA LEU A 74 2.66 -4.97 2.58
C LEU A 74 3.39 -3.85 3.34
N THR A 75 3.00 -3.57 4.58
CA THR A 75 3.71 -2.55 5.36
C THR A 75 5.09 -3.04 5.81
N LEU A 76 5.22 -4.32 6.19
CA LEU A 76 6.50 -4.92 6.54
C LEU A 76 7.49 -4.90 5.37
N THR A 77 7.04 -5.19 4.15
CA THR A 77 7.92 -5.16 2.97
C THR A 77 8.49 -3.77 2.74
N ILE A 78 7.68 -2.71 2.76
CA ILE A 78 8.17 -1.34 2.53
C ILE A 78 9.09 -0.87 3.65
N VAL A 79 8.75 -1.13 4.91
CA VAL A 79 9.62 -0.75 6.04
C VAL A 79 10.96 -1.46 5.94
N SER A 80 10.98 -2.74 5.53
CA SER A 80 12.22 -3.49 5.32
C SER A 80 13.06 -2.96 4.15
N LEU A 81 12.43 -2.46 3.07
CA LEU A 81 13.14 -1.82 1.96
C LEU A 81 13.70 -0.45 2.37
N CYS A 82 12.92 0.34 3.11
CA CYS A 82 13.38 1.63 3.63
C CYS A 82 14.58 1.47 4.57
N SER A 83 14.60 0.41 5.39
CA SER A 83 15.73 0.14 6.29
C SER A 83 16.97 -0.34 5.56
N LEU A 84 16.82 -1.19 4.53
CA LEU A 84 17.93 -1.63 3.67
C LEU A 84 18.59 -0.45 2.94
N MET A 85 17.81 0.55 2.54
CA MET A 85 18.29 1.71 1.79
C MET A 85 18.62 2.92 2.67
N GLN A 86 18.29 2.86 3.95
CA GLN A 86 18.38 3.97 4.92
C GLN A 86 17.71 5.27 4.43
N VAL A 87 16.53 5.14 3.81
CA VAL A 87 15.83 6.28 3.20
C VAL A 87 14.66 6.76 4.06
N TYR A 88 14.66 8.04 4.40
CA TYR A 88 13.60 8.66 5.22
C TYR A 88 12.86 9.80 4.50
N TYR A 89 13.51 10.43 3.52
CA TYR A 89 12.98 11.57 2.75
C TYR A 89 12.98 11.28 1.25
N LEU A 90 12.10 11.95 0.50
CA LEU A 90 12.02 11.77 -0.96
C LEU A 90 13.33 12.10 -1.68
N ASN A 91 14.06 13.11 -1.21
CA ASN A 91 15.31 13.51 -1.85
C ASN A 91 16.39 12.43 -1.78
N GLN A 92 16.41 11.66 -0.68
CA GLN A 92 17.32 10.53 -0.48
C GLN A 92 16.94 9.32 -1.35
N LEU A 93 15.66 9.16 -1.71
CA LEU A 93 15.28 8.15 -2.71
C LEU A 93 15.96 8.46 -4.04
N TYR A 94 16.00 9.71 -4.47
CA TYR A 94 16.63 10.06 -5.74
C TYR A 94 18.12 9.75 -5.76
N SER A 95 18.86 10.04 -4.69
CA SER A 95 20.30 9.79 -4.64
C SER A 95 20.64 8.30 -4.53
N ASN A 96 19.95 7.55 -3.67
CA ASN A 96 20.31 6.16 -3.39
C ASN A 96 19.78 5.18 -4.46
N LEU A 97 18.73 5.56 -5.22
CA LEU A 97 18.17 4.71 -6.27
C LEU A 97 18.90 4.79 -7.61
N ILE A 98 19.91 5.64 -7.75
CA ILE A 98 20.72 5.76 -8.98
C ILE A 98 21.59 4.52 -9.20
N SER A 99 21.97 3.79 -8.15
CA SER A 99 22.99 2.73 -8.26
C SER A 99 22.44 1.35 -8.66
N ASN A 100 21.20 1.01 -8.32
CA ASN A 100 20.66 -0.34 -8.52
C ASN A 100 19.24 -0.32 -9.09
N PHE A 101 19.11 -0.57 -10.40
CA PHE A 101 17.82 -0.64 -11.11
C PHE A 101 16.85 -1.64 -10.45
N MET A 102 17.33 -2.81 -10.05
CA MET A 102 16.47 -3.83 -9.45
C MET A 102 15.84 -3.35 -8.15
N LEU A 103 16.60 -2.68 -7.28
CA LEU A 103 16.09 -2.20 -6.00
C LEU A 103 15.11 -1.04 -6.16
N LYS A 104 15.38 -0.16 -7.12
CA LYS A 104 14.43 0.87 -7.54
C LYS A 104 13.11 0.28 -8.00
N PHE A 105 13.17 -0.75 -8.84
CA PHE A 105 11.98 -1.44 -9.29
C PHE A 105 11.22 -2.11 -8.13
N THR A 106 11.91 -2.80 -7.21
CA THR A 106 11.27 -3.46 -6.05
C THR A 106 10.58 -2.47 -5.13
N PHE A 107 11.20 -1.32 -4.88
CA PHE A 107 10.62 -0.28 -4.05
C PHE A 107 9.36 0.29 -4.69
N MET A 108 9.35 0.51 -6.01
CA MET A 108 8.19 1.05 -6.70
C MET A 108 7.04 0.05 -6.81
N THR A 109 7.30 -1.22 -7.13
CA THR A 109 6.24 -2.23 -7.11
C THR A 109 5.61 -2.37 -5.72
N SER A 110 6.40 -2.24 -4.65
CA SER A 110 5.89 -2.29 -3.28
C SER A 110 5.02 -1.07 -2.90
N LEU A 111 5.34 0.14 -3.38
CA LEU A 111 4.49 1.32 -3.14
C LEU A 111 3.18 1.23 -3.94
N LEU A 112 3.25 0.78 -5.18
CA LEU A 112 2.07 0.59 -6.04
C LEU A 112 1.16 -0.54 -5.52
N SER A 113 1.73 -1.57 -4.89
CA SER A 113 0.94 -2.63 -4.26
C SER A 113 0.15 -2.11 -3.04
N LEU A 114 0.72 -1.24 -2.19
CA LEU A 114 -0.06 -0.54 -1.15
C LEU A 114 -1.17 0.36 -1.73
N GLY A 115 -0.89 1.01 -2.87
CA GLY A 115 -1.90 1.77 -3.61
C GLY A 115 -3.10 0.93 -4.05
N GLY A 116 -2.92 -0.38 -4.23
CA GLY A 116 -3.97 -1.31 -4.63
C GLY A 116 -4.29 -1.21 -6.12
N LEU A 117 -3.26 -1.10 -6.96
CA LEU A 117 -3.42 -1.21 -8.41
C LEU A 117 -3.73 -2.67 -8.80
N PRO A 118 -4.60 -2.90 -9.80
CA PRO A 118 -5.10 -4.23 -10.16
C PRO A 118 -4.03 -5.31 -10.37
N PRO A 119 -2.83 -5.04 -10.94
CA PRO A 119 -1.84 -6.12 -11.09
C PRO A 119 -1.16 -6.57 -9.79
N PHE A 120 -1.29 -5.80 -8.70
CA PHE A 120 -0.51 -6.03 -7.48
C PHE A 120 -1.36 -6.62 -6.33
N THR A 121 -0.68 -7.22 -5.36
CA THR A 121 -1.33 -7.97 -4.26
C THR A 121 -2.28 -7.14 -3.39
N GLY A 122 -2.03 -5.84 -3.21
CA GLY A 122 -2.90 -5.00 -2.37
C GLY A 122 -4.24 -4.63 -3.00
N PHE A 123 -4.48 -4.96 -4.27
CA PHE A 123 -5.82 -4.81 -4.86
C PHE A 123 -6.80 -5.88 -4.36
N LEU A 124 -6.34 -7.12 -4.20
CA LEU A 124 -7.17 -8.25 -3.79
C LEU A 124 -8.00 -7.99 -2.52
N PRO A 125 -7.42 -7.54 -1.38
CA PRO A 125 -8.21 -7.30 -0.18
C PRO A 125 -9.21 -6.14 -0.33
N LYS A 126 -8.90 -5.12 -1.13
CA LYS A 126 -9.85 -4.02 -1.43
C LYS A 126 -10.99 -4.52 -2.31
N TRP A 127 -10.68 -5.33 -3.32
CA TRP A 127 -11.66 -5.87 -4.25
C TRP A 127 -12.70 -6.76 -3.55
N ILE A 128 -12.25 -7.65 -2.67
CA ILE A 128 -13.15 -8.49 -1.85
C ILE A 128 -14.11 -7.63 -1.02
N ILE A 129 -13.61 -6.55 -0.39
CA ILE A 129 -14.44 -5.65 0.41
C ILE A 129 -15.45 -4.89 -0.46
N ILE A 130 -15.02 -4.43 -1.65
CA ILE A 130 -15.88 -3.73 -2.60
C ILE A 130 -17.06 -4.62 -2.99
N GLN A 131 -16.79 -5.89 -3.33
CA GLN A 131 -17.83 -6.83 -3.71
C GLN A 131 -18.82 -7.09 -2.56
N ALA A 132 -18.32 -7.24 -1.33
CA ALA A 132 -19.17 -7.48 -0.17
C ALA A 132 -20.01 -6.25 0.22
N LEU A 133 -19.44 -5.04 0.17
CA LEU A 133 -20.16 -3.80 0.53
C LEU A 133 -21.12 -3.30 -0.57
N ALA A 134 -20.95 -3.74 -1.81
CA ALA A 134 -21.81 -3.34 -2.93
C ALA A 134 -23.29 -3.68 -2.68
N LEU A 135 -23.55 -4.72 -1.87
CA LEU A 135 -24.90 -5.17 -1.52
C LEU A 135 -25.55 -4.30 -0.43
N ASP A 136 -24.75 -3.78 0.52
CA ASP A 136 -25.28 -3.22 1.76
C ASP A 136 -25.12 -1.69 1.89
N SER A 137 -24.09 -1.08 1.29
CA SER A 137 -23.78 0.33 1.56
C SER A 137 -23.02 1.09 0.45
N LEU A 138 -23.72 1.35 -0.65
CA LEU A 138 -23.22 2.16 -1.77
C LEU A 138 -22.58 3.53 -1.41
N PRO A 139 -23.12 4.38 -0.50
CA PRO A 139 -22.52 5.69 -0.25
C PRO A 139 -21.15 5.61 0.42
N ILE A 140 -20.96 4.64 1.32
CA ILE A 140 -19.67 4.42 1.98
C ILE A 140 -18.66 3.91 0.95
N LEU A 141 -19.07 2.95 0.14
CA LEU A 141 -18.25 2.39 -0.92
C LEU A 141 -17.69 3.46 -1.86
N LEU A 142 -18.52 4.41 -2.29
CA LEU A 142 -18.10 5.55 -3.13
C LEU A 142 -16.99 6.38 -2.45
N SER A 143 -17.17 6.73 -1.17
CA SER A 143 -16.15 7.48 -0.41
C SER A 143 -14.82 6.70 -0.30
N MET A 144 -14.89 5.39 -0.14
CA MET A 144 -13.74 4.50 -0.04
C MET A 144 -12.97 4.47 -1.36
N VAL A 145 -13.65 4.25 -2.47
CA VAL A 145 -13.02 4.23 -3.81
C VAL A 145 -12.37 5.57 -4.11
N MET A 146 -13.07 6.70 -3.88
CA MET A 146 -12.50 8.04 -4.11
C MET A 146 -11.25 8.29 -3.26
N SER A 147 -11.29 7.93 -1.98
CA SER A 147 -10.11 8.07 -1.10
C SER A 147 -8.92 7.22 -1.57
N THR A 148 -9.17 6.02 -2.12
CA THR A 148 -8.07 5.18 -2.64
C THR A 148 -7.40 5.78 -3.86
N LEU A 149 -8.16 6.42 -4.76
CA LEU A 149 -7.60 7.12 -5.91
C LEU A 149 -6.68 8.27 -5.46
N ILE A 150 -7.07 9.02 -4.42
CA ILE A 150 -6.22 10.06 -3.82
C ILE A 150 -4.93 9.44 -3.28
N THR A 151 -5.01 8.32 -2.57
CA THR A 151 -3.79 7.66 -2.06
C THR A 151 -2.89 7.12 -3.15
N LEU A 152 -3.49 6.58 -4.22
CA LEU A 152 -2.78 6.06 -5.36
C LEU A 152 -2.05 7.20 -6.10
N PHE A 153 -2.65 8.38 -6.20
CA PHE A 153 -2.02 9.55 -6.84
C PHE A 153 -0.69 9.95 -6.16
N PHE A 154 -0.64 10.05 -4.83
CA PHE A 154 0.64 10.40 -4.20
C PHE A 154 1.67 9.29 -4.34
N TYR A 155 1.28 8.01 -4.34
CA TYR A 155 2.22 6.91 -4.60
C TYR A 155 2.76 6.95 -6.03
N LEU A 156 1.91 7.28 -7.02
CA LEU A 156 2.33 7.47 -8.40
C LEU A 156 3.33 8.62 -8.53
N ARG A 157 3.11 9.74 -7.82
CA ARG A 157 4.06 10.87 -7.78
C ARG A 157 5.45 10.42 -7.32
N LEU A 158 5.50 9.57 -6.29
CA LEU A 158 6.77 9.01 -5.79
C LEU A 158 7.42 8.06 -6.79
N SER A 159 6.64 7.24 -7.47
CA SER A 159 7.18 6.30 -8.45
C SER A 159 7.67 6.98 -9.71
N TYR A 160 6.96 8.00 -10.19
CA TYR A 160 7.32 8.73 -11.40
C TYR A 160 8.67 9.41 -11.27
N SER A 161 8.88 10.09 -10.15
CA SER A 161 10.12 10.80 -9.89
C SER A 161 11.32 9.86 -9.75
N ALA A 162 11.12 8.63 -9.29
CA ALA A 162 12.17 7.63 -9.43
C ALA A 162 12.35 7.20 -10.88
N PHE A 163 11.32 6.77 -11.60
CA PHE A 163 11.46 6.27 -12.98
C PHE A 163 12.18 7.24 -13.91
N MET A 164 11.88 8.54 -13.80
CA MET A 164 12.50 9.58 -14.63
C MET A 164 13.94 9.94 -14.26
N VAL A 165 14.44 9.57 -13.07
CA VAL A 165 15.88 9.71 -12.78
C VAL A 165 16.63 8.71 -13.63
N SER A 166 17.23 9.24 -14.69
CA SER A 166 17.99 8.55 -15.73
C SER A 166 19.08 7.70 -15.12
N TYR A 167 18.97 6.38 -15.34
CA TYR A 167 20.07 5.48 -15.10
C TYR A 167 20.99 5.52 -16.33
N THR A 168 22.21 6.02 -16.15
CA THR A 168 23.25 5.92 -17.17
C THR A 168 24.07 4.66 -16.89
N SER A 169 23.55 3.47 -17.22
CA SER A 169 24.45 2.34 -17.44
C SER A 169 24.97 2.36 -18.86
N PRO A 170 26.29 2.27 -19.07
CA PRO A 170 26.78 1.84 -20.37
C PRO A 170 26.24 0.45 -20.65
N SER A 171 25.46 0.28 -21.73
CA SER A 171 24.90 -1.01 -22.14
C SER A 171 25.96 -2.06 -22.52
N TRP A 172 27.24 -1.68 -22.53
CA TRP A 172 28.37 -2.46 -23.03
C TRP A 172 29.30 -2.99 -21.93
N ASN A 173 29.01 -2.77 -20.64
CA ASN A 173 29.72 -3.43 -19.54
C ASN A 173 28.84 -4.55 -18.96
N LEU A 174 28.91 -5.73 -19.58
CA LEU A 174 28.29 -6.98 -19.12
C LEU A 174 29.11 -7.65 -18.00
N SER A 175 29.51 -6.90 -16.97
CA SER A 175 29.82 -7.53 -15.68
C SER A 175 28.50 -7.78 -14.96
N LEU A 176 27.77 -8.81 -15.38
CA LEU A 176 26.59 -9.31 -14.67
C LEU A 176 27.04 -9.95 -13.37
N GLN A 177 27.38 -9.14 -12.37
CA GLN A 177 27.38 -9.59 -10.99
C GLN A 177 25.92 -9.78 -10.59
N PHE A 178 25.40 -10.98 -10.84
CA PHE A 178 24.18 -11.49 -10.22
C PHE A 178 24.46 -11.68 -8.73
N ASN A 179 24.55 -10.59 -7.98
CA ASN A 179 24.47 -10.69 -6.54
C ASN A 179 22.98 -10.89 -6.22
N SER A 180 22.59 -12.16 -6.16
CA SER A 180 21.22 -12.59 -5.88
C SER A 180 20.90 -12.26 -4.43
N ASN A 181 20.48 -11.02 -4.19
CA ASN A 181 19.87 -10.66 -2.93
C ASN A 181 18.53 -11.41 -2.82
N PHE A 182 18.57 -12.64 -2.31
CA PHE A 182 17.40 -13.51 -2.06
C PHE A 182 16.30 -12.78 -1.29
N LYS A 183 16.69 -11.89 -0.37
CA LYS A 183 15.74 -11.03 0.35
C LYS A 183 14.95 -10.12 -0.58
N LEU A 184 15.59 -9.54 -1.58
CA LEU A 184 14.97 -8.63 -2.56
C LEU A 184 14.01 -9.39 -3.48
N SER A 185 14.38 -10.61 -3.91
CA SER A 185 13.53 -11.43 -4.76
C SER A 185 12.27 -11.88 -4.01
N ILE A 186 12.37 -12.27 -2.74
CA ILE A 186 11.20 -12.60 -1.91
C ILE A 186 10.25 -11.40 -1.80
N ILE A 187 10.79 -10.19 -1.56
CA ILE A 187 9.98 -8.97 -1.46
C ILE A 187 9.26 -8.67 -2.78
N LEU A 188 9.94 -8.84 -3.92
CA LEU A 188 9.33 -8.70 -5.23
C LEU A 188 8.16 -9.67 -5.45
N MET A 189 8.37 -10.94 -5.12
CA MET A 189 7.33 -11.96 -5.26
C MET A 189 6.08 -11.62 -4.45
N ILE A 190 6.26 -11.16 -3.20
CA ILE A 190 5.14 -10.72 -2.35
C ILE A 190 4.38 -9.54 -2.97
N SER A 191 5.08 -8.61 -3.64
CA SER A 191 4.42 -7.45 -4.27
C SER A 191 3.67 -7.80 -5.57
N LEU A 192 4.19 -8.74 -6.36
CA LEU A 192 3.72 -9.06 -7.72
C LEU A 192 2.73 -10.22 -7.80
N CYS A 193 2.51 -10.99 -6.72
CA CYS A 193 1.59 -12.13 -6.71
C CYS A 193 0.10 -11.77 -6.93
N GLY A 194 -0.24 -10.50 -7.15
CA GLY A 194 -1.62 -10.04 -7.30
C GLY A 194 -2.34 -10.63 -8.50
N LEU A 195 -1.77 -10.50 -9.70
CA LEU A 195 -2.32 -11.04 -10.94
C LEU A 195 -2.69 -12.53 -10.87
N PRO A 196 -1.78 -13.45 -10.48
CA PRO A 196 -2.13 -14.87 -10.40
C PRO A 196 -3.17 -15.14 -9.31
N SER A 197 -3.17 -14.39 -8.21
CA SER A 197 -4.15 -14.59 -7.13
C SER A 197 -5.59 -14.19 -7.52
N ILE A 198 -5.75 -13.19 -8.40
CA ILE A 198 -7.07 -12.77 -8.90
C ILE A 198 -7.65 -13.82 -9.86
N MET A 199 -6.81 -14.52 -10.64
CA MET A 199 -7.27 -15.57 -11.55
C MET A 199 -7.75 -16.85 -10.85
N VAL A 200 -7.42 -17.04 -9.57
CA VAL A 200 -7.79 -18.22 -8.78
C VAL A 200 -9.11 -18.02 -8.02
N LEU A 201 -9.58 -16.78 -7.92
CA LEU A 201 -10.86 -16.39 -7.29
C LEU A 201 -11.98 -16.30 -8.32
#